data_AF-A0A944HUR1-F1
#
_entry.id   AF-A0A944HUR1-F1
#
_cell.length_a   1.000
_cell.length_b   1.000
_cell.length_c   1.000
_cell.angle_alpha   90.00
_cell.angle_beta   90.00
_cell.angle_gamma   90.00
#
_symmetry.space_group_name_H-M   'P 1'
#
loop_
_entity.id
_entity.type
_entity.pdbx_description
1 polymer ?
#
loop_
_entity_poly.entity_id
_entity_poly.type
_entity_poly.pdbx_seq_one_letter_code
_entity_poly.pdbx_strand_id
1 'polypeptide(L)'
;MTAPPDRRLGQLIARLRAAAWDLTPEEIADAVWLASWVTPEAAPTAEPAERAGGTRPETSRPQAADGGTGSVPSDAPDGRTAVRHAERSGPVALHADGGRQSTARAREAGAFPIRVPMAASLPGLLDLQRALRPLRGYRSLAAPPPGPLDEDATADQAARTGVLRPLYHRGEARPAAMQLLMDVSPSMVVWERMREELRQVCAQLGVFRDVQVRYLHRGDDGAPLVGTSAVAGRARRPRPADQFRDPTGRSLTLVISDCVGPLWQEGRAQRLLHHWSLTAPLAVVQPLPPRLWPRTALPADAGLLVRDPTTGGPPGFHPDGYGPPPAPGALPVPVLLPTRDALGSWARLLAGPGRTTVHGAAGWVLPGHP
;
A
#
# COMPACT_ATOMS: atom_id res chain seq x y z
N MET A 1 -52.85 -1.39 -3.49
CA MET A 1 -53.07 -0.40 -4.56
C MET A 1 -51.73 0.00 -5.13
N THR A 2 -51.31 -0.65 -6.20
CA THR A 2 -50.02 -0.42 -6.87
C THR A 2 -50.18 0.84 -7.75
N ALA A 3 -49.35 1.85 -7.50
CA ALA A 3 -49.34 3.08 -8.31
C ALA A 3 -49.05 2.73 -9.78
N PRO A 4 -49.65 3.43 -10.76
CA PRO A 4 -49.36 3.19 -12.17
C PRO A 4 -47.86 3.42 -12.45
N PRO A 5 -47.21 2.60 -13.29
CA PRO A 5 -45.78 2.74 -13.56
C PRO A 5 -45.52 4.09 -14.22
N ASP A 6 -44.57 4.83 -13.66
CA ASP A 6 -44.16 6.14 -14.17
C ASP A 6 -43.71 6.02 -15.64
N ARG A 7 -44.46 6.68 -16.53
CA ARG A 7 -44.30 6.60 -17.98
C ARG A 7 -42.91 7.05 -18.43
N ARG A 8 -42.23 7.90 -17.64
CA ARG A 8 -40.87 8.37 -17.91
C ARG A 8 -39.82 7.29 -17.65
N LEU A 9 -40.01 6.50 -16.58
CA LEU A 9 -39.11 5.39 -16.25
C LEU A 9 -39.18 4.29 -17.30
N GLY A 10 -40.40 3.95 -17.78
CA GLY A 10 -40.58 2.98 -18.85
C GLY A 10 -39.87 3.38 -20.16
N GLN A 11 -39.85 4.67 -20.48
CA GLN A 11 -39.19 5.18 -21.68
C GLN A 11 -37.66 5.19 -21.56
N LEU A 12 -37.12 5.44 -20.36
CA LEU A 12 -35.68 5.35 -20.08
C LEU A 12 -35.18 3.90 -20.22
N ILE A 13 -35.88 2.94 -19.61
CA ILE A 13 -35.54 1.52 -19.67
C ILE A 13 -35.54 1.02 -21.12
N ALA A 14 -36.54 1.42 -21.92
CA ALA A 14 -36.61 1.06 -23.33
C ALA A 14 -35.40 1.58 -24.14
N ARG A 15 -34.94 2.81 -23.87
CA ARG A 15 -33.76 3.39 -24.53
C ARG A 15 -32.45 2.75 -24.11
N LEU A 16 -32.29 2.41 -22.82
CA LEU A 16 -31.08 1.75 -22.31
C LEU A 16 -30.93 0.33 -22.88
N ARG A 17 -32.04 -0.42 -22.97
CA ARG A 17 -32.04 -1.73 -23.63
C ARG A 17 -31.77 -1.65 -25.13
N ALA A 18 -32.30 -0.63 -25.81
CA ALA A 18 -32.02 -0.40 -27.23
C ALA A 18 -30.56 0.00 -27.51
N ALA A 19 -29.85 0.54 -26.52
CA ALA A 19 -28.43 0.88 -26.61
C ALA A 19 -27.48 -0.31 -26.37
N ALA A 20 -28.01 -1.55 -26.31
CA ALA A 20 -27.30 -2.83 -26.18
C ALA A 20 -26.72 -3.16 -24.80
N TRP A 21 -27.34 -2.68 -23.71
CA TRP A 21 -26.92 -2.97 -22.34
C TRP A 21 -27.98 -3.85 -21.67
N ASP A 22 -27.66 -5.14 -21.46
CA ASP A 22 -28.50 -6.06 -20.69
C ASP A 22 -28.37 -5.76 -19.19
N LEU A 23 -28.96 -4.63 -18.77
CA LEU A 23 -28.92 -4.17 -17.38
C LEU A 23 -30.00 -4.86 -16.55
N THR A 24 -29.58 -5.36 -15.39
CA THR A 24 -30.47 -5.89 -14.35
C THR A 24 -31.28 -4.78 -13.70
N PRO A 25 -32.44 -5.10 -13.07
CA PRO A 25 -33.24 -4.11 -12.35
C PRO A 25 -32.46 -3.39 -11.24
N GLU A 26 -31.55 -4.07 -10.54
CA GLU A 26 -30.68 -3.44 -9.54
C GLU A 26 -29.72 -2.42 -10.17
N GLU A 27 -29.09 -2.75 -11.31
CA GLU A 27 -28.17 -1.84 -12.00
C GLU A 27 -28.88 -0.59 -12.56
N ILE A 28 -30.15 -0.72 -12.98
CA ILE A 28 -30.96 0.43 -13.39
C ILE A 28 -31.28 1.34 -12.19
N ALA A 29 -31.60 0.75 -11.03
CA ALA A 29 -31.84 1.50 -9.80
C ALA A 29 -30.58 2.24 -9.35
N ASP A 30 -29.42 1.56 -9.39
CA ASP A 30 -28.12 2.14 -9.06
C ASP A 30 -27.73 3.24 -10.05
N ALA A 31 -27.97 3.07 -11.35
CA ALA A 31 -27.67 4.10 -12.36
C ALA A 31 -28.53 5.37 -12.17
N VAL A 32 -29.83 5.21 -11.88
CA VAL A 32 -30.73 6.36 -11.58
C VAL A 32 -30.33 7.02 -10.26
N TRP A 33 -29.95 6.23 -9.26
CA TRP A 33 -29.44 6.75 -8.00
C TRP A 33 -28.13 7.52 -8.20
N LEU A 34 -27.15 6.96 -8.92
CA LEU A 34 -25.87 7.62 -9.22
C LEU A 34 -26.05 8.89 -10.06
N ALA A 35 -26.99 8.90 -11.01
CA ALA A 35 -27.28 10.09 -11.82
C ALA A 35 -27.74 11.30 -10.97
N SER A 36 -28.27 11.08 -9.77
CA SER A 36 -28.59 12.18 -8.85
C SER A 36 -27.36 12.81 -8.18
N TRP A 37 -26.21 12.12 -8.21
CA TRP A 37 -24.95 12.57 -7.62
C TRP A 37 -23.90 12.98 -8.66
N VAL A 38 -24.15 12.73 -9.95
CA VAL A 38 -23.31 13.19 -11.04
C VAL A 38 -23.86 14.52 -11.53
N THR A 39 -23.21 15.62 -11.17
CA THR A 39 -23.44 16.91 -11.82
C THR A 39 -23.05 16.76 -13.28
N PRO A 40 -23.93 17.05 -14.26
CA PRO A 40 -23.52 17.02 -15.66
C PRO A 40 -22.46 18.08 -15.87
N GLU A 41 -21.21 17.65 -16.04
CA GLU A 41 -20.16 18.50 -16.57
C GLU A 41 -20.63 18.91 -17.96
N ALA A 42 -20.95 20.19 -18.12
CA ALA A 42 -21.44 20.73 -19.37
C ALA A 42 -20.40 20.45 -20.45
N ALA A 43 -20.72 19.51 -21.35
CA ALA A 43 -19.97 19.33 -22.57
C ALA A 43 -19.94 20.68 -23.31
N PRO A 44 -18.77 21.13 -23.80
CA PRO A 44 -18.66 22.40 -24.48
C PRO A 44 -19.36 22.30 -25.83
N THR A 45 -20.59 22.80 -25.91
CA THR A 45 -21.24 23.07 -27.18
C THR A 45 -20.54 24.27 -27.81
N ALA A 46 -19.69 23.99 -28.79
CA ALA A 46 -19.11 24.98 -29.67
C ALA A 46 -20.19 25.50 -30.63
N GLU A 47 -20.49 26.81 -30.57
CA GLU A 47 -21.16 27.57 -31.63
C GLU A 47 -20.71 29.06 -31.58
N PRO A 48 -20.83 29.82 -32.69
CA PRO A 48 -19.73 30.62 -33.24
C PRO A 48 -19.67 32.09 -32.82
N ALA A 49 -18.49 32.68 -33.06
CA ALA A 49 -18.18 34.08 -32.84
C ALA A 49 -18.94 35.02 -33.80
N GLU A 50 -19.65 35.99 -33.23
CA GLU A 50 -19.92 37.27 -33.88
C GLU A 50 -19.68 38.45 -32.93
N ARG A 51 -19.14 39.51 -33.54
CA ARG A 51 -18.48 40.67 -32.93
C ARG A 51 -19.48 41.78 -32.61
N ALA A 52 -19.13 42.55 -31.57
CA ALA A 52 -19.41 43.96 -31.27
C ALA A 52 -20.03 44.08 -29.87
N GLY A 53 -19.59 44.93 -28.94
CA GLY A 53 -18.61 46.00 -28.94
C GLY A 53 -18.90 46.85 -27.69
N GLY A 54 -17.86 47.27 -26.98
CA GLY A 54 -17.88 48.44 -26.09
C GLY A 54 -18.47 48.29 -24.69
N THR A 55 -17.59 48.34 -23.67
CA THR A 55 -17.36 49.52 -22.81
C THR A 55 -17.06 49.10 -21.36
N ARG A 56 -15.86 49.45 -20.90
CA ARG A 56 -15.37 49.38 -19.52
C ARG A 56 -15.67 50.71 -18.81
N PRO A 57 -15.92 50.71 -17.49
CA PRO A 57 -14.95 51.31 -16.55
C PRO A 57 -14.82 50.44 -15.27
N GLU A 58 -13.65 50.00 -14.81
CA GLU A 58 -12.71 50.70 -13.91
C GLU A 58 -13.32 51.54 -12.79
N THR A 59 -13.11 51.07 -11.55
CA THR A 59 -12.77 51.80 -10.30
C THR A 59 -12.98 50.82 -9.14
N SER A 60 -12.29 50.78 -8.00
CA SER A 60 -10.99 51.26 -7.52
C SER A 60 -10.78 50.55 -6.17
N ARG A 61 -9.55 50.11 -5.88
CA ARG A 61 -9.12 49.85 -4.49
C ARG A 61 -9.06 51.16 -3.70
N PRO A 62 -9.10 51.06 -2.37
CA PRO A 62 -8.00 51.63 -1.58
C PRO A 62 -7.25 50.60 -0.74
N GLN A 63 -5.97 50.90 -0.56
CA GLN A 63 -4.94 50.23 0.22
C GLN A 63 -4.59 51.10 1.44
N ALA A 64 -3.95 50.48 2.45
CA ALA A 64 -3.02 51.00 3.48
C ALA A 64 -3.50 50.69 4.91
N ALA A 65 -2.82 49.79 5.63
CA ALA A 65 -1.59 49.99 6.44
C ALA A 65 -2.00 50.28 7.91
N ASP A 66 -1.31 49.91 8.99
CA ASP A 66 0.02 49.36 9.20
C ASP A 66 0.14 48.91 10.68
N GLY A 67 1.19 48.13 10.98
CA GLY A 67 1.81 48.00 12.32
C GLY A 67 1.17 46.96 13.27
N GLY A 68 1.90 46.01 13.88
CA GLY A 68 3.33 45.90 14.13
C GLY A 68 3.56 45.61 15.61
N THR A 69 4.63 44.86 15.93
CA THR A 69 5.13 44.41 17.26
C THR A 69 4.39 43.21 17.87
N GLY A 70 5.02 42.14 18.35
CA GLY A 70 6.43 41.83 18.64
C GLY A 70 6.52 41.22 20.04
N SER A 71 6.96 39.97 20.19
CA SER A 71 7.86 39.50 21.26
C SER A 71 7.93 37.96 21.38
N VAL A 72 9.17 37.51 21.53
CA VAL A 72 9.72 36.22 22.02
C VAL A 72 11.01 36.68 22.77
N PRO A 73 11.66 35.99 23.75
CA PRO A 73 11.50 34.62 24.32
C PRO A 73 11.53 34.58 25.88
N SER A 74 11.40 33.38 26.51
CA SER A 74 12.36 32.87 27.53
C SER A 74 12.04 31.43 28.03
N ASP A 75 13.11 30.78 28.50
CA ASP A 75 13.45 29.40 28.90
C ASP A 75 12.63 28.58 29.93
N ALA A 76 12.55 27.26 29.65
CA ALA A 76 12.84 26.02 30.45
C ALA A 76 12.24 25.74 31.86
N PRO A 77 12.28 24.49 32.42
CA PRO A 77 12.28 23.12 31.86
C PRO A 77 11.24 22.15 32.52
N ASP A 78 11.31 20.86 32.13
CA ASP A 78 10.79 19.63 32.78
C ASP A 78 9.34 19.16 32.58
N GLY A 79 9.23 17.85 32.31
CA GLY A 79 7.98 17.09 32.44
C GLY A 79 7.76 16.04 31.36
N ARG A 80 8.45 14.91 31.43
CA ARG A 80 8.18 13.69 30.64
C ARG A 80 6.68 13.37 30.72
N THR A 81 5.96 13.43 29.60
CA THR A 81 4.65 12.79 29.45
C THR A 81 4.58 12.07 28.12
N ALA A 82 4.46 10.74 28.20
CA ALA A 82 4.15 9.89 27.08
C ALA A 82 2.79 10.28 26.51
N VAL A 83 2.78 10.89 25.32
CA VAL A 83 1.55 11.16 24.58
C VAL A 83 1.02 9.84 24.06
N ARG A 84 0.11 9.22 24.82
CA ARG A 84 -0.78 8.18 24.30
C ARG A 84 -1.69 8.87 23.28
N HIS A 85 -1.41 8.65 21.99
CA HIS A 85 -2.37 8.94 20.93
C HIS A 85 -3.56 7.99 21.10
N ALA A 86 -4.55 8.41 21.90
CA ALA A 86 -5.87 7.80 21.88
C ALA A 86 -6.55 8.27 20.59
N GLU A 87 -6.59 7.39 19.59
CA GLU A 87 -7.44 7.55 18.42
C GLU A 87 -8.90 7.62 18.89
N ARG A 88 -9.45 8.84 18.92
CA ARG A 88 -10.88 9.07 19.10
C ARG A 88 -11.57 8.86 17.76
N SER A 89 -11.85 7.61 17.41
CA SER A 89 -12.96 7.33 16.49
C SER A 89 -14.25 7.36 17.29
N GLY A 90 -15.04 8.42 17.10
CA GLY A 90 -16.36 8.55 17.70
C GLY A 90 -17.31 7.45 17.19
N PRO A 91 -18.33 7.06 17.97
CA PRO A 91 -19.31 6.08 17.55
C PRO A 91 -20.13 6.61 16.36
N VAL A 92 -20.26 5.81 15.31
CA VAL A 92 -21.20 6.04 14.20
C VAL A 92 -22.56 5.52 14.64
N ALA A 93 -23.55 6.40 14.77
CA ALA A 93 -24.92 6.03 15.07
C ALA A 93 -25.62 5.56 13.78
N LEU A 94 -26.02 4.30 13.73
CA LEU A 94 -26.91 3.75 12.71
C LEU A 94 -28.34 3.83 13.25
N HIS A 95 -29.18 4.67 12.63
CA HIS A 95 -30.60 4.71 12.92
C HIS A 95 -31.33 3.72 12.00
N ALA A 96 -31.90 2.67 12.57
CA ALA A 96 -32.87 1.83 11.87
C ALA A 96 -34.23 2.55 11.91
N ASP A 97 -34.81 2.85 10.76
CA ASP A 97 -36.16 3.41 10.68
C ASP A 97 -37.18 2.30 10.98
N GLY A 98 -37.50 2.16 12.26
CA GLY A 98 -38.51 1.24 12.77
C GLY A 98 -39.89 1.80 12.53
N GLY A 99 -40.42 1.61 11.32
CA GLY A 99 -41.82 1.89 11.04
C GLY A 99 -42.73 1.03 11.92
N ARG A 100 -43.39 1.66 12.91
CA ARG A 100 -44.82 1.49 13.25
C ARG A 100 -45.19 2.39 14.43
N GLN A 101 -46.25 3.16 14.20
CA GLN A 101 -46.93 4.03 15.15
C GLN A 101 -47.29 3.27 16.44
N SER A 102 -46.78 3.76 17.57
CA SER A 102 -47.37 3.53 18.88
C SER A 102 -47.19 4.78 19.71
N THR A 103 -48.28 5.53 19.88
CA THR A 103 -48.38 6.65 20.81
C THR A 103 -48.31 6.15 22.24
N ALA A 104 -47.10 6.06 22.78
CA ALA A 104 -46.85 5.97 24.21
C ALA A 104 -45.63 6.84 24.54
N ARG A 105 -45.83 7.79 25.47
CA ARG A 105 -44.85 8.73 26.03
C ARG A 105 -43.40 8.30 25.81
N ALA A 106 -42.67 9.11 25.04
CA ALA A 106 -41.22 9.07 24.95
C ALA A 106 -40.63 9.31 26.35
N ARG A 107 -40.42 8.22 27.10
CA ARG A 107 -39.31 8.16 28.03
C ARG A 107 -38.06 8.19 27.16
N GLU A 108 -37.11 9.05 27.50
CA GLU A 108 -35.76 9.05 26.95
C GLU A 108 -35.22 7.61 27.00
N ALA A 109 -35.41 6.88 25.91
CA ALA A 109 -34.82 5.58 25.73
C ALA A 109 -33.35 5.85 25.49
N GLY A 110 -32.57 5.84 26.58
CA GLY A 110 -31.12 5.98 26.53
C GLY A 110 -30.58 5.04 25.47
N ALA A 111 -29.99 5.61 24.42
CA ALA A 111 -29.31 4.83 23.40
C ALA A 111 -28.14 4.11 24.08
N PHE A 112 -28.25 2.79 24.24
CA PHE A 112 -27.17 2.00 24.79
C PHE A 112 -26.11 1.80 23.69
N PRO A 113 -24.88 2.30 23.87
CA PRO A 113 -23.84 2.16 22.85
C PRO A 113 -23.42 0.70 22.76
N ILE A 114 -23.93 -0.02 21.77
CA ILE A 114 -23.46 -1.37 21.45
C ILE A 114 -22.15 -1.24 20.69
N ARG A 115 -21.04 -1.67 21.31
CA ARG A 115 -19.76 -1.81 20.62
C ARG A 115 -19.79 -3.08 19.79
N VAL A 116 -20.19 -2.95 18.54
CA VAL A 116 -20.08 -4.04 17.56
C VAL A 116 -18.60 -4.19 17.18
N PRO A 117 -18.00 -5.39 17.31
CA PRO A 117 -16.66 -5.64 16.80
C PRO A 117 -16.61 -5.28 15.31
N MET A 118 -15.71 -4.38 14.93
CA MET A 118 -15.59 -3.96 13.55
C MET A 118 -15.09 -5.15 12.71
N ALA A 119 -15.83 -5.55 11.67
CA ALA A 119 -15.52 -6.72 10.85
C ALA A 119 -14.10 -6.66 10.27
N ALA A 120 -13.29 -7.70 10.43
CA ALA A 120 -11.91 -7.76 9.94
C ALA A 120 -11.83 -7.52 8.41
N SER A 121 -10.84 -6.75 7.96
CA SER A 121 -10.60 -6.52 6.52
C SER A 121 -9.91 -7.70 5.84
N LEU A 122 -9.09 -8.45 6.58
CA LEU A 122 -8.48 -9.70 6.15
C LEU A 122 -9.27 -10.91 6.68
N PRO A 123 -9.63 -11.88 5.83
CA PRO A 123 -10.25 -13.11 6.29
C PRO A 123 -9.23 -13.96 7.07
N GLY A 124 -9.61 -14.40 8.28
CA GLY A 124 -8.89 -15.43 9.04
C GLY A 124 -7.45 -15.09 9.41
N LEU A 125 -7.23 -14.08 10.26
CA LEU A 125 -5.89 -13.65 10.72
C LEU A 125 -5.01 -14.80 11.24
N LEU A 126 -5.57 -15.76 11.97
CA LEU A 126 -4.83 -16.92 12.47
C LEU A 126 -4.33 -17.84 11.36
N ASP A 127 -5.14 -18.04 10.33
CA ASP A 127 -4.74 -18.85 9.18
C ASP A 127 -3.69 -18.13 8.34
N LEU A 128 -3.75 -16.79 8.28
CA LEU A 128 -2.70 -15.97 7.68
C LEU A 128 -1.37 -16.09 8.43
N GLN A 129 -1.40 -16.05 9.77
CA GLN A 129 -0.21 -16.30 10.59
C GLN A 129 0.37 -17.69 10.35
N ARG A 130 -0.48 -18.72 10.26
CA ARG A 130 -0.03 -20.08 9.94
C ARG A 130 0.61 -20.16 8.56
N ALA A 131 0.02 -19.48 7.57
CA ALA A 131 0.54 -19.44 6.21
C ALA A 131 1.92 -18.77 6.10
N LEU A 132 2.18 -17.76 6.93
CA LEU A 132 3.47 -17.05 6.98
C LEU A 132 4.52 -17.72 7.88
N ARG A 133 4.15 -18.74 8.67
CA ARG A 133 5.07 -19.50 9.53
C ARG A 133 6.34 -20.01 8.83
N PRO A 134 6.32 -20.43 7.54
CA PRO A 134 7.54 -20.82 6.83
C PRO A 134 8.66 -19.77 6.90
N LEU A 135 8.35 -18.47 6.98
CA LEU A 135 9.35 -17.41 7.09
C LEU A 135 10.30 -17.55 8.28
N ARG A 136 9.98 -18.38 9.29
CA ARG A 136 10.91 -18.80 10.36
C ARG A 136 12.21 -19.41 9.82
N GLY A 137 12.12 -20.12 8.70
CA GLY A 137 13.24 -20.73 8.00
C GLY A 137 14.03 -19.76 7.13
N TYR A 138 13.56 -18.52 6.93
CA TYR A 138 14.26 -17.56 6.09
C TYR A 138 15.66 -17.26 6.67
N ARG A 139 16.66 -17.31 5.80
CA ARG A 139 18.04 -16.94 6.11
C ARG A 139 18.52 -16.00 5.00
N SER A 140 19.06 -14.85 5.39
CA SER A 140 19.77 -14.00 4.45
C SER A 140 21.08 -14.66 4.04
N LEU A 141 21.47 -14.49 2.78
CA LEU A 141 22.74 -14.94 2.25
C LEU A 141 23.90 -14.01 2.59
N ALA A 142 23.62 -12.82 3.13
CA ALA A 142 24.68 -11.95 3.61
C ALA A 142 25.38 -12.59 4.80
N ALA A 143 26.71 -12.69 4.71
CA ALA A 143 27.57 -13.20 5.76
C ALA A 143 27.19 -12.59 7.12
N PRO A 144 27.07 -13.40 8.19
CA PRO A 144 26.83 -12.89 9.53
C PRO A 144 27.84 -11.78 9.86
N PRO A 145 27.44 -10.75 10.63
CA PRO A 145 28.42 -9.77 11.06
C PRO A 145 29.54 -10.46 11.85
N PRO A 146 30.77 -9.92 11.84
CA PRO A 146 31.81 -10.39 12.74
C PRO A 146 31.29 -10.30 14.18
N GLY A 147 31.52 -11.37 14.93
CA GLY A 147 31.22 -11.46 16.35
C GLY A 147 32.29 -10.73 17.18
N PRO A 148 32.38 -11.02 18.49
CA PRO A 148 33.44 -10.47 19.33
C PRO A 148 34.82 -10.83 18.80
N LEU A 149 35.78 -9.94 19.04
CA LEU A 149 37.19 -10.14 18.69
C LEU A 149 37.75 -11.34 19.46
N ASP A 150 38.39 -12.25 18.76
CA ASP A 150 39.16 -13.33 19.35
C ASP A 150 40.57 -12.79 19.61
N GLU A 151 40.77 -12.22 20.80
CA GLU A 151 42.03 -11.58 21.20
C GLU A 151 43.19 -12.59 21.20
N ASP A 152 42.94 -13.80 21.71
CA ASP A 152 43.92 -14.87 21.80
C ASP A 152 44.35 -15.32 20.40
N ALA A 153 43.40 -15.66 19.51
CA ALA A 153 43.74 -16.08 18.15
C ALA A 153 44.39 -14.95 17.33
N THR A 154 43.99 -13.69 17.57
CA THR A 154 44.60 -12.52 16.95
C THR A 154 46.06 -12.36 17.39
N ALA A 155 46.33 -12.46 18.70
CA ALA A 155 47.67 -12.37 19.27
C ALA A 155 48.57 -13.50 18.75
N ASP A 156 48.05 -14.72 18.73
CA ASP A 156 48.73 -15.91 18.24
C ASP A 156 49.08 -15.82 16.75
N GLN A 157 48.15 -15.35 15.92
CA GLN A 157 48.42 -15.15 14.50
C GLN A 157 49.40 -14.00 14.26
N ALA A 158 49.30 -12.91 15.02
CA ALA A 158 50.24 -11.79 14.94
C ALA A 158 51.66 -12.23 15.32
N ALA A 159 51.81 -13.02 16.39
CA ALA A 159 53.09 -13.57 16.81
C ALA A 159 53.71 -14.49 15.74
N ARG A 160 52.89 -15.30 15.05
CA ARG A 160 53.35 -16.22 14.00
C ARG A 160 53.67 -15.54 12.66
N THR A 161 52.95 -14.49 12.29
CA THR A 161 53.03 -13.88 10.95
C THR A 161 53.68 -12.50 10.93
N GLY A 162 53.88 -11.88 12.09
CA GLY A 162 54.36 -10.49 12.22
C GLY A 162 53.33 -9.43 11.79
N VAL A 163 52.11 -9.83 11.40
CA VAL A 163 51.05 -8.94 10.94
C VAL A 163 49.88 -8.98 11.91
N LEU A 164 49.53 -7.83 12.48
CA LEU A 164 48.36 -7.70 13.35
C LEU A 164 47.09 -7.64 12.51
N ARG A 165 46.44 -8.80 12.33
CA ARG A 165 45.14 -8.91 11.65
C ARG A 165 44.07 -9.39 12.64
N PRO A 166 43.09 -8.54 13.01
CA PRO A 166 42.00 -8.92 13.90
C PRO A 166 41.23 -10.14 13.39
N LEU A 167 41.11 -11.17 14.22
CA LEU A 167 40.26 -12.33 13.97
C LEU A 167 39.01 -12.23 14.83
N TYR A 168 37.85 -12.44 14.23
CA TYR A 168 36.56 -12.35 14.92
C TYR A 168 35.90 -13.72 14.95
N HIS A 169 35.20 -14.04 16.04
CA HIS A 169 34.26 -15.15 16.03
C HIS A 169 33.13 -14.88 15.02
N ARG A 170 32.43 -15.92 14.57
CA ARG A 170 31.20 -15.70 13.80
C ARG A 170 30.13 -15.14 14.73
N GLY A 171 29.63 -13.94 14.40
CA GLY A 171 28.49 -13.37 15.11
C GLY A 171 27.21 -14.16 14.85
N GLU A 172 26.25 -14.00 15.76
CA GLU A 172 24.94 -14.64 15.59
C GLU A 172 24.20 -14.09 14.36
N ALA A 173 23.53 -14.99 13.65
CA ALA A 173 22.66 -14.60 12.55
C ALA A 173 21.49 -13.78 13.09
N ARG A 174 21.44 -12.49 12.75
CA ARG A 174 20.33 -11.62 13.15
C ARG A 174 19.06 -11.99 12.36
N PRO A 175 17.89 -12.05 13.01
CA PRO A 175 16.63 -12.25 12.32
C PRO A 175 16.40 -11.13 11.30
N ALA A 176 15.69 -11.46 10.22
CA ALA A 176 15.35 -10.50 9.19
C ALA A 176 14.41 -9.41 9.72
N ALA A 177 14.46 -8.22 9.13
CA ALA A 177 13.44 -7.19 9.33
C ALA A 177 12.30 -7.37 8.32
N MET A 178 11.09 -6.92 8.68
CA MET A 178 9.96 -6.83 7.76
C MET A 178 9.65 -5.35 7.53
N GLN A 179 9.67 -4.92 6.27
CA GLN A 179 9.25 -3.59 5.86
C GLN A 179 7.91 -3.67 5.12
N LEU A 180 6.89 -3.03 5.67
CA LEU A 180 5.60 -2.81 5.02
C LEU A 180 5.60 -1.39 4.45
N LEU A 181 5.66 -1.28 3.12
CA LEU A 181 5.67 -0.01 2.41
C LEU A 181 4.30 0.23 1.77
N MET A 182 3.51 1.16 2.29
CA MET A 182 2.18 1.47 1.77
C MET A 182 2.21 2.66 0.82
N ASP A 183 1.62 2.51 -0.36
CA ASP A 183 1.41 3.62 -1.28
C ASP A 183 0.47 4.68 -0.69
N VAL A 184 0.79 5.95 -0.91
CA VAL A 184 -0.05 7.10 -0.55
C VAL A 184 -0.73 7.64 -1.80
N SER A 185 -1.66 6.85 -2.31
CA SER A 185 -2.59 7.26 -3.35
C SER A 185 -3.99 7.45 -2.74
N PRO A 186 -4.87 8.30 -3.30
CA PRO A 186 -6.19 8.54 -2.72
C PRO A 186 -7.04 7.26 -2.52
N SER A 187 -6.87 6.28 -3.42
CA SER A 187 -7.48 4.96 -3.34
C SER A 187 -6.95 4.08 -2.19
N MET A 188 -5.84 4.45 -1.55
CA MET A 188 -5.19 3.65 -0.50
C MET A 188 -5.79 3.86 0.89
N VAL A 189 -6.63 4.89 1.09
CA VAL A 189 -7.25 5.18 2.38
C VAL A 189 -8.10 4.02 2.89
N VAL A 190 -8.84 3.34 2.00
CA VAL A 190 -9.70 2.20 2.37
C VAL A 190 -8.89 0.95 2.76
N TRP A 191 -7.61 0.90 2.40
CA TRP A 191 -6.71 -0.24 2.62
C TRP A 191 -5.81 -0.10 3.86
N GLU A 192 -5.87 1.03 4.57
CA GLU A 192 -5.05 1.28 5.77
C GLU A 192 -5.32 0.23 6.87
N ARG A 193 -6.59 -0.19 6.99
CA ARG A 193 -6.97 -1.23 7.95
C ARG A 193 -6.36 -2.59 7.61
N MET A 194 -6.39 -2.99 6.34
CA MET A 194 -5.77 -4.22 5.85
C MET A 194 -4.26 -4.20 6.12
N ARG A 195 -3.60 -3.05 5.90
CA ARG A 195 -2.18 -2.86 6.21
C ARG A 195 -1.91 -3.04 7.71
N GLU A 196 -2.77 -2.53 8.57
CA GLU A 196 -2.61 -2.68 10.02
C GLU A 196 -2.79 -4.13 10.48
N GLU A 197 -3.80 -4.83 9.95
CA GLU A 197 -4.00 -6.26 10.23
C GLU A 197 -2.79 -7.10 9.75
N LEU A 198 -2.24 -6.80 8.57
CA LEU A 198 -1.03 -7.45 8.07
C LEU A 198 0.19 -7.16 8.97
N ARG A 199 0.35 -5.91 9.44
CA ARG A 199 1.40 -5.54 10.40
C ARG A 199 1.28 -6.34 11.70
N GLN A 200 0.07 -6.48 12.23
CA GLN A 200 -0.19 -7.25 13.44
C GLN A 200 0.16 -8.73 13.24
N VAL A 201 -0.24 -9.31 12.11
CA VAL A 201 0.10 -10.68 11.74
C VAL A 201 1.62 -10.87 11.66
N CYS A 202 2.34 -9.97 10.97
CA CYS A 202 3.80 -9.99 10.89
C CYS A 202 4.48 -9.83 12.26
N ALA A 203 3.97 -8.97 13.13
CA ALA A 203 4.52 -8.75 14.45
C ALA A 203 4.31 -9.98 15.37
N GLN A 204 3.12 -10.58 15.32
CA GLN A 204 2.76 -11.75 16.14
C GLN A 204 3.48 -13.04 15.72
N LEU A 205 4.01 -13.11 14.49
CA LEU A 205 4.85 -14.23 14.06
C LEU A 205 6.13 -14.38 14.89
N GLY A 206 6.65 -13.28 15.44
CA GLY A 206 7.84 -13.25 16.31
C GLY A 206 9.15 -13.64 15.63
N VAL A 207 9.18 -13.65 14.30
CA VAL A 207 10.35 -14.08 13.50
C VAL A 207 11.24 -12.91 13.13
N PHE A 208 10.65 -11.74 12.98
CA PHE A 208 11.35 -10.56 12.52
C PHE A 208 11.98 -9.82 13.69
N ARG A 209 13.16 -9.25 13.46
CA ARG A 209 13.78 -8.32 14.41
C ARG A 209 12.85 -7.14 14.71
N ASP A 210 12.22 -6.62 13.65
CA ASP A 210 11.29 -5.51 13.70
C ASP A 210 10.36 -5.53 12.48
N VAL A 211 9.15 -4.99 12.67
CA VAL A 211 8.16 -4.78 11.61
C VAL A 211 7.97 -3.28 11.43
N GLN A 212 8.56 -2.73 10.38
CA GLN A 212 8.53 -1.31 10.07
C GLN A 212 7.39 -0.98 9.11
N VAL A 213 6.60 0.04 9.44
CA VAL A 213 5.62 0.62 8.52
C VAL A 213 6.20 1.90 7.95
N ARG A 214 6.10 2.02 6.63
CA ARG A 214 6.56 3.16 5.85
C ARG A 214 5.51 3.48 4.79
N TYR A 215 5.54 4.73 4.33
CA TYR A 215 4.63 5.24 3.33
C TYR A 215 5.43 5.73 2.12
N LEU A 216 5.01 5.34 0.92
CA LEU A 216 5.59 5.73 -0.35
C LEU A 216 4.83 6.94 -0.90
N HIS A 217 5.54 8.05 -1.01
CA HIS A 217 5.05 9.35 -1.46
C HIS A 217 5.67 9.71 -2.80
N ARG A 218 4.94 10.48 -3.60
CA ARG A 218 5.49 11.19 -4.76
C ARG A 218 6.07 12.52 -4.28
N GLY A 219 7.37 12.73 -4.47
CA GLY A 219 8.00 14.04 -4.26
C GLY A 219 7.58 15.04 -5.35
N ASP A 220 7.88 16.32 -5.13
CA ASP A 220 7.55 17.38 -6.10
C ASP A 220 8.23 17.15 -7.46
N ASP A 221 9.44 16.59 -7.45
CA ASP A 221 10.21 16.22 -8.65
C ASP A 221 9.76 14.86 -9.26
N GLY A 222 8.66 14.27 -8.78
CA GLY A 222 8.20 12.94 -9.17
C GLY A 222 9.05 11.77 -8.61
N ALA A 223 10.07 12.07 -7.82
CA ALA A 223 10.91 11.04 -7.20
C ALA A 223 10.15 10.26 -6.12
N PRO A 224 10.35 8.94 -6.00
CA PRO A 224 9.76 8.15 -4.92
C PRO A 224 10.43 8.52 -3.58
N LEU A 225 9.62 9.00 -2.65
CA LEU A 225 10.04 9.34 -1.29
C LEU A 225 9.38 8.41 -0.29
N VAL A 226 10.09 8.08 0.79
CA VAL A 226 9.59 7.21 1.85
C VAL A 226 9.54 7.99 3.17
N GLY A 227 8.37 7.93 3.82
CA GLY A 227 8.07 8.59 5.08
C GLY A 227 7.50 7.64 6.13
N THR A 228 7.30 8.15 7.34
CA THR A 228 6.71 7.41 8.47
C THR A 228 5.22 7.71 8.69
N SER A 229 4.64 8.59 7.87
CA SER A 229 3.22 8.95 7.94
C SER A 229 2.62 9.00 6.53
N ALA A 230 1.34 8.64 6.42
CA ALA A 230 0.54 8.81 5.21
C ALA A 230 0.31 10.28 4.86
N VAL A 231 0.36 11.17 5.85
CA VAL A 231 0.12 12.61 5.64
C VAL A 231 1.44 13.30 5.30
N ALA A 232 1.55 13.81 4.07
CA ALA A 232 2.65 14.66 3.65
C ALA A 232 2.80 15.86 4.62
N GLY A 233 4.02 16.13 5.08
CA GLY A 233 4.32 17.20 6.04
C GLY A 233 4.21 16.85 7.53
N ARG A 234 3.50 15.77 7.91
CA ARG A 234 3.56 15.23 9.28
C ARG A 234 4.66 14.19 9.48
N ALA A 235 5.17 13.61 8.41
CA ALA A 235 6.34 12.75 8.46
C ALA A 235 7.60 13.57 8.79
N ARG A 236 8.50 13.01 9.62
CA ARG A 236 9.88 13.51 9.73
C ARG A 236 10.45 13.45 8.30
N ARG A 237 10.78 14.63 7.74
CA ARG A 237 11.16 14.90 6.34
C ARG A 237 11.33 13.63 5.48
N PRO A 238 10.38 13.34 4.55
CA PRO A 238 10.43 12.12 3.76
C PRO A 238 11.77 12.05 3.00
N ARG A 239 12.35 10.85 2.95
CA ARG A 239 13.68 10.63 2.39
C ARG A 239 13.59 9.88 1.05
N PRO A 240 14.58 10.02 0.16
CA PRO A 240 14.66 9.22 -1.06
C PRO A 240 14.50 7.73 -0.76
N ALA A 241 13.66 7.04 -1.55
CA ALA A 241 13.34 5.63 -1.35
C ALA A 241 14.60 4.74 -1.32
N ASP A 242 15.60 5.03 -2.15
CA ASP A 242 16.84 4.24 -2.25
C ASP A 242 17.62 4.11 -0.92
N GLN A 243 17.44 5.04 0.03
CA GLN A 243 18.06 4.92 1.35
C GLN A 243 17.48 3.79 2.21
N PHE A 244 16.30 3.29 1.87
CA PHE A 244 15.62 2.20 2.57
C PHE A 244 15.89 0.84 1.95
N ARG A 245 16.66 0.80 0.85
CA ARG A 245 17.14 -0.45 0.27
C ARG A 245 18.16 -1.07 1.20
N ASP A 246 17.95 -2.33 1.54
CA ASP A 246 18.91 -3.11 2.30
C ASP A 246 19.74 -3.99 1.34
N PRO A 247 21.01 -3.64 1.06
CA PRO A 247 21.86 -4.44 0.19
C PRO A 247 22.25 -5.78 0.85
N THR A 248 22.03 -5.95 2.16
CA THR A 248 22.35 -7.19 2.87
C THR A 248 21.25 -8.25 2.74
N GLY A 249 20.11 -7.95 2.11
CA GLY A 249 18.99 -8.89 1.97
C GLY A 249 18.42 -9.37 3.32
N ARG A 250 18.68 -8.63 4.41
CA ARG A 250 18.16 -8.91 5.75
C ARG A 250 16.81 -8.24 5.98
N SER A 251 16.38 -7.35 5.10
CA SER A 251 15.03 -6.79 5.09
C SER A 251 14.19 -7.47 4.02
N LEU A 252 13.04 -8.02 4.42
CA LEU A 252 11.99 -8.46 3.52
C LEU A 252 11.03 -7.29 3.31
N THR A 253 10.67 -6.99 2.06
CA THR A 253 9.76 -5.87 1.74
C THR A 253 8.44 -6.35 1.16
N LEU A 254 7.33 -5.90 1.75
CA LEU A 254 5.99 -6.01 1.17
C LEU A 254 5.50 -4.60 0.82
N VAL A 255 5.30 -4.34 -0.47
CA VAL A 255 4.73 -3.08 -0.97
C VAL A 255 3.23 -3.25 -1.08
N ILE A 256 2.44 -2.44 -0.39
CA ILE A 256 0.99 -2.51 -0.39
C ILE A 256 0.47 -1.38 -1.27
N SER A 257 -0.05 -1.73 -2.43
CA SER A 257 -0.54 -0.77 -3.42
C SER A 257 -1.57 -1.42 -4.34
N ASP A 258 -2.53 -0.64 -4.81
CA ASP A 258 -3.42 -1.01 -5.91
C ASP A 258 -2.79 -0.84 -7.30
N CYS A 259 -1.57 -0.30 -7.38
CA CYS A 259 -0.79 -0.03 -8.58
C CYS A 259 -1.47 0.93 -9.57
N VAL A 260 -2.33 1.82 -9.09
CA VAL A 260 -3.04 2.82 -9.92
C VAL A 260 -2.47 4.23 -9.77
N GLY A 261 -1.80 4.50 -8.64
CA GLY A 261 -1.29 5.83 -8.28
C GLY A 261 -0.32 6.47 -9.29
N PRO A 262 -0.10 7.80 -9.21
CA PRO A 262 0.74 8.54 -10.17
C PRO A 262 2.17 8.01 -10.25
N LEU A 263 2.76 7.54 -9.14
CA LEU A 263 4.08 6.91 -9.14
C LEU A 263 4.15 5.65 -10.01
N TRP A 264 3.05 4.92 -10.12
CA TRP A 264 2.94 3.74 -10.95
C TRP A 264 2.69 4.09 -12.41
N GLN A 265 1.84 5.08 -12.67
CA GLN A 265 1.60 5.55 -14.04
C GLN A 265 2.85 6.17 -14.69
N GLU A 266 3.73 6.77 -13.89
CA GLU A 266 4.99 7.36 -14.34
C GLU A 266 6.16 6.36 -14.43
N GLY A 267 5.92 5.07 -14.18
CA GLY A 267 6.96 4.04 -14.19
C GLY A 267 7.95 4.11 -13.01
N ARG A 268 7.83 5.13 -12.14
CA ARG A 268 8.78 5.40 -11.04
C ARG A 268 8.76 4.31 -9.98
N ALA A 269 7.57 3.80 -9.65
CA ALA A 269 7.43 2.69 -8.73
C ALA A 269 8.06 1.41 -9.31
N GLN A 270 7.81 1.09 -10.58
CA GLN A 270 8.34 -0.10 -11.24
C GLN A 270 9.87 -0.08 -11.31
N ARG A 271 10.47 1.07 -11.62
CA ARG A 271 11.93 1.26 -11.59
C ARG A 271 12.51 1.07 -10.18
N LEU A 272 11.81 1.56 -9.15
CA LEU A 272 12.18 1.35 -7.75
C LEU A 272 12.14 -0.15 -7.39
N LEU A 273 11.06 -0.85 -7.77
CA LEU A 273 10.93 -2.29 -7.50
C LEU A 273 12.02 -3.09 -8.21
N HIS A 274 12.32 -2.76 -9.47
CA HIS A 274 13.41 -3.38 -10.23
C HIS A 274 14.73 -3.24 -9.45
N HIS A 275 15.07 -2.02 -9.06
CA HIS A 275 16.31 -1.75 -8.32
C HIS A 275 16.39 -2.48 -6.98
N TRP A 276 15.28 -2.57 -6.23
CA TRP A 276 15.26 -3.23 -4.92
C TRP A 276 15.31 -4.75 -5.02
N SER A 277 14.62 -5.31 -6.03
CA SER A 277 14.53 -6.76 -6.26
C SER A 277 15.87 -7.43 -6.55
N LEU A 278 16.88 -6.65 -6.98
CA LEU A 278 18.24 -7.13 -7.23
C LEU A 278 18.99 -7.55 -5.95
N THR A 279 18.61 -7.01 -4.78
CA THR A 279 19.37 -7.23 -3.53
C THR A 279 18.56 -7.81 -2.39
N ALA A 280 17.25 -7.57 -2.39
CA ALA A 280 16.39 -7.97 -1.28
C ALA A 280 15.10 -8.57 -1.82
N PRO A 281 14.54 -9.59 -1.14
CA PRO A 281 13.25 -10.13 -1.53
C PRO A 281 12.15 -9.07 -1.34
N LEU A 282 11.39 -8.88 -2.40
CA LEU A 282 10.28 -7.94 -2.46
C LEU A 282 9.07 -8.61 -3.09
N ALA A 283 7.87 -8.25 -2.61
CA ALA A 283 6.62 -8.55 -3.27
C ALA A 283 5.64 -7.39 -3.14
N VAL A 284 4.71 -7.28 -4.09
CA VAL A 284 3.62 -6.33 -4.07
C VAL A 284 2.36 -7.05 -3.57
N VAL A 285 1.74 -6.54 -2.52
CA VAL A 285 0.42 -6.97 -2.04
C VAL A 285 -0.61 -6.08 -2.71
N GLN A 286 -1.32 -6.63 -3.70
CA GLN A 286 -2.32 -5.91 -4.48
C GLN A 286 -3.72 -6.30 -4.01
N PRO A 287 -4.46 -5.39 -3.35
CA PRO A 287 -5.76 -5.71 -2.76
C PRO A 287 -6.88 -5.85 -3.80
N LEU A 288 -6.68 -5.32 -5.01
CA LEU A 288 -7.64 -5.46 -6.10
C LEU A 288 -7.75 -6.93 -6.56
N PRO A 289 -8.94 -7.39 -6.97
CA PRO A 289 -9.11 -8.73 -7.51
C PRO A 289 -8.33 -8.93 -8.83
N PRO A 290 -7.85 -10.14 -9.15
CA PRO A 290 -6.94 -10.38 -10.28
C PRO A 290 -7.47 -9.93 -11.65
N ARG A 291 -8.80 -9.99 -11.84
CA ARG A 291 -9.46 -9.52 -13.06
C ARG A 291 -9.24 -8.03 -13.36
N LEU A 292 -8.85 -7.24 -12.35
CA LEU A 292 -8.56 -5.81 -12.50
C LEU A 292 -7.07 -5.51 -12.70
N TRP A 293 -6.17 -6.46 -12.43
CA TRP A 293 -4.72 -6.25 -12.54
C TRP A 293 -4.26 -5.84 -13.95
N PRO A 294 -4.82 -6.37 -15.06
CA PRO A 294 -4.47 -5.92 -16.41
C PRO A 294 -4.75 -4.43 -16.67
N ARG A 295 -5.55 -3.77 -15.83
CA ARG A 295 -5.88 -2.34 -15.93
C ARG A 295 -5.07 -1.45 -14.99
N THR A 296 -4.16 -2.03 -14.21
CA THR A 296 -3.26 -1.30 -13.32
C THR A 296 -1.91 -1.10 -14.01
N ALA A 297 -1.09 -0.17 -13.52
CA ALA A 297 0.21 0.10 -14.14
C ALA A 297 1.26 -0.99 -13.83
N LEU A 298 0.91 -1.98 -13.00
CA LEU A 298 1.67 -3.22 -12.81
C LEU A 298 0.77 -4.43 -13.12
N PRO A 299 0.55 -4.77 -14.41
CA PRO A 299 -0.17 -5.98 -14.76
C PRO A 299 0.62 -7.20 -14.26
N ALA A 300 -0.12 -8.20 -13.75
CA ALA A 300 0.46 -9.41 -13.21
C ALA A 300 -0.18 -10.64 -13.85
N ASP A 301 0.68 -11.55 -14.32
CA ASP A 301 0.29 -12.80 -14.94
C ASP A 301 0.37 -13.94 -13.92
N ALA A 302 -0.53 -14.92 -14.04
CA ALA A 302 -0.45 -16.16 -13.27
C ALA A 302 0.65 -17.07 -13.84
N GLY A 303 1.34 -17.79 -12.95
CA GLY A 303 2.40 -18.70 -13.35
C GLY A 303 3.12 -19.36 -12.17
N LEU A 304 4.31 -19.88 -12.48
CA LEU A 304 5.21 -20.53 -11.54
C LEU A 304 6.36 -19.60 -11.15
N LEU A 305 6.41 -19.24 -9.87
CA LEU A 305 7.54 -18.57 -9.25
C LEU A 305 8.54 -19.62 -8.78
N VAL A 306 9.79 -19.46 -9.20
CA VAL A 306 10.90 -20.36 -8.86
C VAL A 306 11.96 -19.55 -8.13
N ARG A 307 12.39 -20.01 -6.96
CA ARG A 307 13.51 -19.40 -6.25
C ARG A 307 14.51 -20.46 -5.86
N ASP A 308 15.78 -20.19 -6.16
CA ASP A 308 16.89 -20.92 -5.58
C ASP A 308 17.47 -20.12 -4.41
N PRO A 309 17.34 -20.61 -3.16
CA PRO A 309 17.87 -19.91 -2.00
C PRO A 309 19.40 -19.80 -2.02
N THR A 310 20.13 -20.57 -2.83
CA THR A 310 21.60 -20.50 -2.91
C THR A 310 22.12 -19.37 -3.79
N THR A 311 21.34 -18.96 -4.79
CA THR A 311 21.76 -17.96 -5.79
C THR A 311 21.55 -16.53 -5.31
N GLY A 312 20.63 -16.32 -4.37
CA GLY A 312 20.37 -15.00 -3.76
C GLY A 312 19.74 -13.96 -4.66
N GLY A 313 19.61 -14.25 -5.95
CA GLY A 313 19.01 -13.38 -6.93
C GLY A 313 17.49 -13.29 -6.83
N PRO A 314 16.88 -12.45 -7.69
CA PRO A 314 15.44 -12.35 -7.84
C PRO A 314 14.85 -13.72 -8.23
N PRO A 315 13.57 -13.99 -7.88
CA PRO A 315 12.92 -15.21 -8.31
C PRO A 315 12.87 -15.28 -9.84
N GLY A 316 12.90 -16.49 -10.40
CA GLY A 316 12.48 -16.74 -11.78
C GLY A 316 10.95 -16.85 -11.84
N PHE A 317 10.38 -16.55 -13.01
CA PHE A 317 8.94 -16.66 -13.25
C PHE A 317 8.67 -17.30 -14.61
N HIS A 318 7.78 -18.28 -14.63
CA HIS A 318 7.30 -18.95 -15.84
C HIS A 318 5.79 -18.72 -15.91
N PRO A 319 5.30 -17.82 -16.79
CA PRO A 319 3.87 -17.57 -16.93
C PRO A 319 3.15 -18.83 -17.43
N ASP A 320 1.91 -19.04 -16.99
CA ASP A 320 1.07 -20.15 -17.45
C ASP A 320 0.60 -19.94 -18.91
N GLY A 321 0.46 -18.67 -19.30
CA GLY A 321 0.05 -18.27 -20.64
C GLY A 321 1.22 -18.21 -21.63
N TYR A 322 0.89 -18.39 -22.90
CA TYR A 322 1.81 -18.15 -24.01
C TYR A 322 1.83 -16.64 -24.34
N GLY A 323 2.76 -15.92 -23.75
CA GLY A 323 3.05 -14.52 -24.04
C GLY A 323 4.40 -14.34 -24.75
N PRO A 324 4.67 -13.15 -25.29
CA PRO A 324 6.02 -12.82 -25.74
C PRO A 324 7.01 -12.97 -24.57
N PRO A 325 8.26 -13.39 -24.85
CA PRO A 325 9.27 -13.46 -23.80
C PRO A 325 9.47 -12.07 -23.16
N PRO A 326 9.79 -12.03 -21.86
CA PRO A 326 10.04 -10.77 -21.18
C PRO A 326 11.22 -10.05 -21.83
N ALA A 327 11.16 -8.72 -21.88
CA ALA A 327 12.23 -7.93 -22.45
C ALA A 327 13.56 -8.16 -21.69
N PRO A 328 14.72 -8.04 -22.37
CA PRO A 328 16.02 -8.20 -21.73
C PRO A 328 16.18 -7.30 -20.50
N GLY A 329 16.61 -7.89 -19.38
CA GLY A 329 16.78 -7.16 -18.11
C GLY A 329 15.48 -6.95 -17.30
N ALA A 330 14.35 -7.47 -17.77
CA ALA A 330 13.12 -7.51 -16.97
C ALA A 330 13.27 -8.46 -15.78
N LEU A 331 12.77 -8.03 -14.63
CA LEU A 331 12.74 -8.83 -13.41
C LEU A 331 11.30 -9.12 -13.02
N PRO A 332 10.96 -10.36 -12.64
CA PRO A 332 9.63 -10.66 -12.16
C PRO A 332 9.52 -10.25 -10.70
N VAL A 333 8.52 -9.43 -10.40
CA VAL A 333 8.15 -9.07 -9.04
C VAL A 333 6.88 -9.82 -8.66
N PRO A 334 6.91 -10.67 -7.61
CA PRO A 334 5.72 -11.36 -7.14
C PRO A 334 4.61 -10.37 -6.76
N VAL A 335 3.41 -10.61 -7.29
CA VAL A 335 2.18 -9.87 -6.97
C VAL A 335 1.25 -10.82 -6.23
N LEU A 336 0.87 -10.42 -5.02
CA LEU A 336 0.18 -11.24 -4.05
C LEU A 336 -1.18 -10.64 -3.75
N LEU A 337 -2.20 -11.49 -3.78
CA LEU A 337 -3.45 -11.14 -3.12
C LEU A 337 -3.25 -11.12 -1.60
N PRO A 338 -4.04 -10.32 -0.86
CA PRO A 338 -4.04 -10.32 0.60
C PRO A 338 -4.79 -11.55 1.16
N THR A 339 -4.46 -12.73 0.65
CA THR A 339 -5.08 -14.01 1.02
C THR A 339 -4.03 -14.94 1.62
N ARG A 340 -4.53 -15.90 2.42
CA ARG A 340 -3.73 -16.96 3.03
C ARG A 340 -2.84 -17.68 2.00
N ASP A 341 -3.42 -18.03 0.85
CA ASP A 341 -2.75 -18.91 -0.11
C ASP A 341 -1.63 -18.19 -0.87
N ALA A 342 -1.85 -16.93 -1.26
CA ALA A 342 -0.84 -16.13 -1.94
C ALA A 342 0.33 -15.79 -1.01
N LEU A 343 0.04 -15.27 0.19
CA LEU A 343 1.06 -14.94 1.18
C LEU A 343 1.80 -16.17 1.70
N GLY A 344 1.10 -17.30 1.86
CA GLY A 344 1.72 -18.57 2.25
C GLY A 344 2.60 -19.19 1.16
N SER A 345 2.23 -19.03 -0.11
CA SER A 345 3.06 -19.49 -1.24
C SER A 345 4.32 -18.65 -1.35
N TRP A 346 4.23 -17.33 -1.18
CA TRP A 346 5.39 -16.45 -1.09
C TRP A 346 6.29 -16.78 0.11
N ALA A 347 5.72 -17.04 1.29
CA ALA A 347 6.49 -17.45 2.46
C ALA A 347 7.28 -18.74 2.24
N ARG A 348 6.66 -19.74 1.60
CA ARG A 348 7.33 -21.00 1.22
C ARG A 348 8.40 -20.79 0.17
N LEU A 349 8.14 -19.96 -0.85
CA LEU A 349 9.12 -19.59 -1.87
C LEU A 349 10.38 -18.97 -1.23
N LEU A 350 10.21 -18.14 -0.21
CA LEU A 350 11.33 -17.47 0.44
C LEU A 350 12.12 -18.34 1.41
N ALA A 351 11.44 -19.19 2.17
CA ALA A 351 12.05 -19.94 3.26
C ALA A 351 12.20 -21.44 2.98
N GLY A 352 12.00 -21.86 1.74
CA GLY A 352 12.21 -23.24 1.31
C GLY A 352 13.68 -23.66 1.51
N PRO A 353 13.94 -24.91 1.93
CA PRO A 353 15.31 -25.40 2.20
C PRO A 353 16.15 -25.60 0.93
N GLY A 354 15.54 -25.50 -0.26
CA GLY A 354 16.20 -25.66 -1.54
C GLY A 354 15.40 -24.97 -2.65
N ARG A 355 15.70 -25.30 -3.91
CA ARG A 355 14.97 -24.77 -5.06
C ARG A 355 13.48 -25.05 -4.90
N THR A 356 12.71 -23.98 -4.76
CA THR A 356 11.28 -24.05 -4.47
C THR A 356 10.51 -23.44 -5.63
N THR A 357 9.46 -24.14 -6.05
CA THR A 357 8.55 -23.69 -7.10
C THR A 357 7.16 -23.58 -6.51
N VAL A 358 6.50 -22.44 -6.68
CA VAL A 358 5.13 -22.20 -6.21
C VAL A 358 4.30 -21.55 -7.29
N HIS A 359 3.01 -21.89 -7.36
CA HIS A 359 2.06 -21.10 -8.14
C HIS A 359 1.86 -19.74 -7.49
N GLY A 360 1.79 -18.70 -8.33
CA GLY A 360 1.56 -17.33 -7.91
C GLY A 360 1.37 -16.43 -9.11
N ALA A 361 1.41 -15.13 -8.88
CA ALA A 361 1.42 -14.15 -9.95
C ALA A 361 2.66 -13.26 -9.85
N ALA A 362 3.10 -12.76 -10.99
CA ALA A 362 4.20 -11.81 -11.05
C ALA A 362 3.95 -10.75 -12.12
N GLY A 363 4.34 -9.52 -11.82
CA GLY A 363 4.45 -8.44 -12.79
C GLY A 363 5.89 -8.27 -13.24
N TRP A 364 6.10 -7.95 -14.51
CA TRP A 364 7.42 -7.67 -15.05
C TRP A 364 7.80 -6.21 -14.83
N VAL A 365 8.96 -5.96 -14.24
CA VAL A 365 9.51 -4.60 -14.08
C VAL A 365 10.81 -4.45 -14.86
N LEU A 366 11.04 -3.24 -15.36
CA LEU A 366 12.17 -2.89 -16.22
C LEU A 366 13.03 -1.79 -15.57
N PRO A 367 14.34 -1.76 -15.83
CA PRO A 367 15.22 -0.71 -15.30
C PRO A 367 14.82 0.68 -15.82
N GLY A 368 14.33 0.75 -17.06
CA GLY A 368 13.78 1.94 -17.69
C GLY A 368 12.29 1.80 -17.97
N HIS A 369 11.51 1.27 -17.03
CA HIS A 369 10.06 1.09 -17.21
C HIS A 369 9.43 2.40 -17.72
N PRO A 370 8.63 2.39 -18.80
CA PRO A 370 8.02 3.59 -19.36
C PRO A 370 7.18 4.33 -18.32
#